data_AF-A0A8T4Y766-F1
#
_entry.id   AF-A0A8T4Y766-F1
#
_cell.length_a   1.000
_cell.length_b   1.000
_cell.length_c   1.000
_cell.angle_alpha   90.00
_cell.angle_beta   90.00
_cell.angle_gamma   90.00
#
_symmetry.space_group_name_H-M   'P 1'
#
loop_
_entity.id
_entity.type
_entity.pdbx_description
1 polymer ?
#
loop_
_entity_poly.entity_id
_entity_poly.type
_entity_poly.pdbx_seq_one_letter_code
_entity_poly.pdbx_strand_id
1 'polypeptide(L)'
;MICHNYHLDNTLRKVKEAATLWKTEKGILEISEDTLAVLIKVNDRKIGCVFHGDGKLILDMIVETDKGAIGKPIEKEIKKPFIMIGNIERILPNLVTANRQDLADKGYMDERELIERSGDLCRRFFGESTRVYGCGKFEQGFVFAFLSDNDSDLDMLIAKNLKIVYKTREITFISNENKIVLKTPWKTVLSNNGRSIVLNE
;
A
#
# COMPACT_ATOMS: atom_id res chain seq x y z
N MET A 1 -1.28 11.08 8.34
CA MET A 1 0.05 11.49 7.85
C MET A 1 -0.19 12.37 6.65
N ILE A 2 0.17 13.65 6.70
CA ILE A 2 -0.19 14.62 5.65
C ILE A 2 1.11 15.29 5.18
N CYS A 3 1.63 14.86 4.04
CA CYS A 3 2.81 15.47 3.43
C CYS A 3 2.40 16.68 2.59
N HIS A 4 2.68 17.89 3.08
CA HIS A 4 2.57 19.11 2.28
C HIS A 4 3.80 19.23 1.36
N ASN A 5 3.63 19.90 0.21
CA ASN A 5 4.67 20.11 -0.82
C ASN A 5 5.20 18.83 -1.47
N TYR A 6 4.37 17.79 -1.56
CA TYR A 6 4.71 16.68 -2.43
C TYR A 6 4.66 17.13 -3.90
N HIS A 7 5.53 16.56 -4.71
CA HIS A 7 5.47 16.69 -6.16
C HIS A 7 5.73 15.34 -6.79
N LEU A 8 5.06 15.09 -7.92
CA LEU A 8 5.34 13.95 -8.75
C LEU A 8 6.53 14.27 -9.65
N ASP A 9 7.39 13.28 -9.84
CA ASP A 9 8.44 13.39 -10.84
C ASP A 9 7.82 13.32 -12.23
N ASN A 10 8.30 14.16 -13.14
CA ASN A 10 7.81 14.21 -14.52
C ASN A 10 8.46 13.13 -15.40
N THR A 11 9.30 12.26 -14.82
CA THR A 11 9.95 11.18 -15.54
C THR A 11 9.14 9.89 -15.41
N LEU A 12 8.66 9.39 -16.54
CA LEU A 12 8.01 8.09 -16.62
C LEU A 12 8.99 6.95 -16.34
N ARG A 13 8.65 6.09 -15.38
CA ARG A 13 9.43 4.90 -15.05
C ARG A 13 8.60 3.63 -15.21
N LYS A 14 9.28 2.50 -15.37
CA LYS A 14 8.70 1.17 -15.22
C LYS A 14 9.61 0.24 -14.45
N VAL A 15 9.02 -0.81 -13.92
CA VAL A 15 9.71 -1.89 -13.23
C VAL A 15 10.35 -2.81 -14.27
N LYS A 16 11.67 -2.98 -14.19
CA LYS A 16 12.45 -3.78 -15.14
C LYS A 16 12.20 -5.28 -14.96
N GLU A 17 12.08 -5.74 -13.73
CA GLU A 17 11.86 -7.16 -13.38
C GLU A 17 10.85 -7.24 -12.24
N ALA A 18 10.03 -8.29 -12.20
CA ALA A 18 9.06 -8.48 -11.11
C ALA A 18 9.73 -8.34 -9.74
N ALA A 19 9.05 -7.67 -8.81
CA ALA A 19 9.63 -7.27 -7.53
C ALA A 19 8.68 -7.47 -6.37
N THR A 20 9.23 -7.99 -5.27
CA THR A 20 8.57 -7.98 -3.97
C THR A 20 8.77 -6.62 -3.30
N LEU A 21 7.70 -5.84 -3.17
CA LEU A 21 7.74 -4.54 -2.48
C LEU A 21 7.80 -4.71 -0.96
N TRP A 22 7.14 -5.74 -0.44
CA TRP A 22 7.08 -6.03 0.98
C TRP A 22 6.84 -7.52 1.23
N LYS A 23 7.49 -8.08 2.26
CA LYS A 23 7.32 -9.49 2.67
C LYS A 23 7.57 -9.64 4.16
N THR A 24 6.70 -10.40 4.81
CA THR A 24 6.80 -10.88 6.20
C THR A 24 6.19 -12.27 6.29
N GLU A 25 6.20 -12.88 7.48
CA GLU A 25 5.45 -14.13 7.73
C GLU A 25 3.94 -13.97 7.56
N LYS A 26 3.41 -12.75 7.74
CA LYS A 26 1.98 -12.45 7.67
C LYS A 26 1.51 -12.05 6.28
N GLY A 27 2.41 -11.82 5.33
CA GLY A 27 1.97 -11.40 4.00
C GLY A 27 3.08 -10.96 3.08
N ILE A 28 2.70 -10.76 1.83
CA ILE A 28 3.58 -10.37 0.74
C ILE A 28 2.82 -9.43 -0.21
N LEU A 29 3.54 -8.44 -0.72
CA LEU A 29 3.08 -7.55 -1.78
C LEU A 29 4.11 -7.57 -2.91
N GLU A 30 3.65 -7.93 -4.09
CA GLU A 30 4.48 -8.08 -5.29
C GLU A 30 3.89 -7.27 -6.45
N ILE A 31 4.77 -6.84 -7.35
CA ILE A 31 4.43 -6.21 -8.62
C ILE A 31 5.19 -6.90 -9.75
N SER A 32 4.55 -6.98 -10.90
CA SER A 32 5.10 -7.57 -12.11
C SER A 32 6.06 -6.63 -12.82
N GLU A 33 6.85 -7.21 -13.73
CA GLU A 33 7.55 -6.46 -14.78
C GLU A 33 6.58 -5.54 -15.55
N ASP A 34 7.11 -4.47 -16.11
CA ASP A 34 6.37 -3.44 -16.85
C ASP A 34 5.31 -2.68 -16.06
N THR A 35 5.29 -2.82 -14.73
CA THR A 35 4.52 -1.94 -13.85
C THR A 35 5.03 -0.51 -13.98
N LEU A 36 4.17 0.41 -14.42
CA LEU A 36 4.47 1.82 -14.51
C LEU A 36 4.67 2.42 -13.12
N ALA A 37 5.55 3.41 -13.04
CA ALA A 37 5.99 4.02 -11.80
C ALA A 37 6.14 5.55 -11.97
N VAL A 38 5.51 6.32 -11.08
CA VAL A 38 5.70 7.77 -10.95
C VAL A 38 6.24 8.07 -9.56
N LEU A 39 7.44 8.63 -9.49
CA LEU A 39 8.10 8.90 -8.20
C LEU A 39 7.40 10.05 -7.46
N ILE A 40 7.25 9.88 -6.14
CA ILE A 40 6.73 10.89 -5.22
C ILE A 40 7.91 11.49 -4.48
N LYS A 41 8.03 12.81 -4.52
CA LYS A 41 9.08 13.57 -3.84
C LYS A 41 8.48 14.56 -2.84
N VAL A 42 9.20 14.83 -1.76
CA VAL A 42 8.91 15.90 -0.80
C VAL A 42 10.23 16.61 -0.49
N ASN A 43 10.30 17.93 -0.67
CA ASN A 43 11.53 18.72 -0.51
C ASN A 43 12.71 18.08 -1.27
N ASP A 44 12.47 17.73 -2.54
CA ASP A 44 13.40 17.03 -3.46
C ASP A 44 13.88 15.64 -3.04
N ARG A 45 13.46 15.14 -1.87
CA ARG A 45 13.71 13.76 -1.44
C ARG A 45 12.64 12.85 -2.00
N LYS A 46 13.06 11.77 -2.68
CA LYS A 46 12.16 10.68 -3.09
C LYS A 46 11.65 9.97 -1.83
N ILE A 47 10.33 9.92 -1.65
CA ILE A 47 9.69 9.28 -0.49
C ILE A 47 8.87 8.05 -0.86
N GLY A 48 8.54 7.88 -2.13
CA GLY A 48 7.65 6.82 -2.57
C GLY A 48 7.42 6.81 -4.08
N CYS A 49 6.42 6.04 -4.50
CA CYS A 49 6.00 5.87 -5.87
C CYS A 49 4.50 5.64 -5.97
N VAL A 50 3.88 6.13 -7.02
CA VAL A 50 2.61 5.60 -7.53
C VAL A 50 2.93 4.51 -8.54
N PHE A 51 2.30 3.35 -8.41
CA PHE A 51 2.44 2.24 -9.34
C PHE A 51 1.15 2.00 -10.11
N HIS A 52 1.24 1.59 -11.37
CA HIS A 52 0.13 1.03 -12.13
C HIS A 52 0.61 -0.11 -13.03
N GLY A 53 0.13 -1.30 -12.73
CA GLY A 53 0.45 -2.54 -13.43
C GLY A 53 -0.21 -3.70 -12.71
N ASP A 54 0.30 -4.90 -12.95
CA ASP A 54 -0.19 -6.10 -12.29
C ASP A 54 0.58 -6.31 -10.98
N GLY A 55 -0.15 -6.54 -9.90
CA GLY A 55 0.41 -6.85 -8.60
C GLY A 55 -0.48 -7.80 -7.81
N LYS A 56 0.06 -8.32 -6.71
CA LYS A 56 -0.66 -9.21 -5.81
C LYS A 56 -0.34 -8.89 -4.37
N LEU A 57 -1.38 -8.70 -3.56
CA LEU A 57 -1.31 -8.65 -2.11
C LEU A 57 -1.86 -9.96 -1.54
N ILE A 58 -1.07 -10.62 -0.70
CA ILE A 58 -1.52 -11.73 0.14
C ILE A 58 -1.28 -11.35 1.59
N LEU A 59 -2.31 -11.49 2.43
CA LEU A 59 -2.23 -11.18 3.85
C LEU A 59 -2.95 -12.24 4.68
N ASP A 60 -2.22 -12.90 5.58
CA ASP A 60 -2.78 -13.77 6.60
C ASP A 60 -3.35 -12.94 7.75
N MET A 61 -4.68 -12.86 7.79
CA MET A 61 -5.44 -12.24 8.88
C MET A 61 -6.16 -13.27 9.76
N ILE A 62 -5.78 -14.54 9.67
CA ILE A 62 -6.33 -15.58 10.53
C ILE A 62 -5.77 -15.39 11.94
N VAL A 63 -6.68 -15.42 12.91
CA VAL A 63 -6.39 -15.31 14.34
C VAL A 63 -6.75 -16.62 15.01
N GLU A 64 -5.74 -17.31 15.50
CA GLU A 64 -5.91 -18.52 16.31
C GLU A 64 -6.46 -18.17 17.70
N THR A 65 -7.48 -18.92 18.12
CA THR A 65 -8.13 -18.80 19.42
C THR A 65 -8.25 -20.18 20.09
N ASP A 66 -8.55 -20.18 21.38
CA ASP A 66 -8.87 -21.38 22.15
C ASP A 66 -10.12 -22.13 21.64
N LYS A 67 -10.96 -21.46 20.84
CA LYS A 67 -12.20 -22.03 20.26
C LYS A 67 -12.10 -22.27 18.75
N GLY A 68 -10.90 -22.21 18.18
CA GLY A 68 -10.63 -22.36 16.74
C GLY A 68 -10.07 -21.09 16.09
N ALA A 69 -10.10 -21.01 14.77
CA ALA A 69 -9.54 -19.89 14.02
C ALA A 69 -10.64 -18.90 13.58
N ILE A 70 -10.36 -17.59 13.68
CA ILE A 70 -11.27 -16.52 13.22
C ILE A 70 -10.54 -15.62 12.23
N GLY A 71 -11.22 -15.27 11.15
CA GLY A 71 -10.70 -14.42 10.08
C GLY A 71 -10.62 -15.17 8.77
N LYS A 72 -10.17 -14.46 7.73
CA LYS A 72 -9.92 -15.03 6.41
C LYS A 72 -8.66 -14.38 5.85
N PRO A 73 -7.83 -15.12 5.09
CA PRO A 73 -6.74 -14.49 4.37
C PRO A 73 -7.32 -13.52 3.33
N ILE A 74 -6.54 -12.50 3.00
CA ILE A 74 -6.80 -11.65 1.84
C ILE A 74 -5.86 -12.09 0.74
N GLU A 75 -6.44 -12.30 -0.43
CA GLU A 75 -5.73 -12.36 -1.69
C GLU A 75 -6.36 -11.32 -2.61
N LYS A 76 -5.60 -10.28 -2.96
CA LYS A 76 -6.05 -9.18 -3.81
C LYS A 76 -5.14 -9.05 -5.01
N GLU A 77 -5.69 -9.24 -6.20
CA GLU A 77 -5.05 -8.78 -7.43
C GLU A 77 -5.13 -7.26 -7.48
N ILE A 78 -4.01 -6.62 -7.78
CA ILE A 78 -3.90 -5.17 -7.88
C ILE A 78 -3.68 -4.86 -9.35
N LYS A 79 -4.71 -4.29 -9.98
CA LYS A 79 -4.66 -3.82 -11.38
C LYS A 79 -4.81 -2.31 -11.47
N LYS A 80 -5.42 -1.69 -10.45
CA LYS A 80 -5.61 -0.24 -10.37
C LYS A 80 -4.34 0.43 -9.81
N PRO A 81 -4.15 1.73 -10.09
CA PRO A 81 -3.06 2.49 -9.49
C PRO A 81 -3.08 2.44 -7.95
N PHE A 82 -1.90 2.36 -7.35
CA PHE A 82 -1.74 2.35 -5.89
C PHE A 82 -0.48 3.10 -5.45
N ILE A 83 -0.45 3.56 -4.20
CA ILE A 83 0.67 4.30 -3.63
C ILE A 83 1.53 3.36 -2.80
N MET A 84 2.85 3.56 -2.87
CA MET A 84 3.83 3.09 -1.91
C MET A 84 4.61 4.28 -1.36
N ILE A 85 4.63 4.47 -0.05
CA ILE A 85 5.50 5.40 0.66
C ILE A 85 6.45 4.61 1.55
N GLY A 86 7.73 4.98 1.52
CA GLY A 86 8.77 4.44 2.39
C GLY A 86 9.69 3.43 1.72
N ASN A 87 10.92 3.35 2.25
CA ASN A 87 12.05 2.55 1.76
C ASN A 87 12.16 2.43 0.22
N ILE A 88 11.99 3.56 -0.46
CA ILE A 88 12.00 3.67 -1.92
C ILE A 88 13.34 3.21 -2.52
N GLU A 89 14.42 3.33 -1.75
CA GLU A 89 15.78 2.91 -2.12
C GLU A 89 15.87 1.44 -2.54
N ARG A 90 14.98 0.58 -2.04
CA ARG A 90 14.93 -0.84 -2.42
C ARG A 90 14.41 -1.09 -3.84
N ILE A 91 13.53 -0.23 -4.35
CA ILE A 91 12.92 -0.41 -5.66
C ILE A 91 13.54 0.51 -6.73
N LEU A 92 14.15 1.64 -6.34
CA LEU A 92 14.79 2.58 -7.28
C LEU A 92 15.76 1.92 -8.28
N PRO A 93 16.63 0.96 -7.90
CA PRO A 93 17.54 0.30 -8.85
C PRO A 93 16.82 -0.53 -9.91
N ASN A 94 15.58 -0.95 -9.63
CA ASN A 94 14.75 -1.74 -10.53
C ASN A 94 13.86 -0.86 -11.43
N LEU A 95 13.92 0.46 -11.29
CA LEU A 95 13.15 1.40 -12.11
C LEU A 95 13.95 1.89 -13.30
N VAL A 96 13.48 1.55 -14.50
CA VAL A 96 14.02 2.03 -15.77
C VAL A 96 13.08 3.07 -16.39
N THR A 97 13.54 3.82 -17.39
CA THR A 97 12.68 4.74 -18.13
C THR A 97 11.65 3.95 -18.94
N ALA A 98 10.38 4.31 -18.84
CA ALA A 98 9.35 3.72 -19.70
C ALA A 98 9.18 4.54 -20.99
N ASN A 99 8.64 3.89 -22.01
CA ASN A 99 8.38 4.45 -23.32
C ASN A 99 6.86 4.62 -23.55
N ARG A 100 6.49 5.15 -24.72
CA ARG A 100 5.08 5.39 -25.07
C ARG A 100 4.24 4.11 -25.23
N GLN A 101 4.85 3.00 -25.65
CA GLN A 101 4.16 1.72 -25.74
C GLN A 101 3.77 1.23 -24.35
N ASP A 102 4.66 1.36 -23.36
CA ASP A 102 4.38 0.96 -21.98
C ASP A 102 3.16 1.71 -21.39
N LEU A 103 2.95 2.98 -21.78
CA LEU A 103 1.75 3.76 -21.43
C LEU A 103 0.49 3.22 -22.11
N ALA A 104 0.57 2.99 -23.43
CA ALA A 104 -0.55 2.51 -24.23
C ALA A 104 -1.04 1.15 -23.74
N ASP A 105 -0.12 0.26 -23.36
CA ASP A 105 -0.43 -1.08 -22.83
C ASP A 105 -1.20 -1.02 -21.49
N LYS A 106 -1.07 0.10 -20.75
CA LYS A 106 -1.84 0.37 -19.51
C LYS A 106 -3.03 1.31 -19.72
N GLY A 107 -3.36 1.61 -20.97
CA GLY A 107 -4.54 2.42 -21.33
C GLY A 107 -4.38 3.91 -21.10
N TYR A 108 -3.14 4.44 -21.12
CA TYR A 108 -2.86 5.87 -21.08
C TYR A 108 -2.57 6.43 -22.47
N MET A 109 -3.10 7.61 -22.75
CA MET A 109 -2.84 8.35 -23.98
C MET A 109 -1.42 8.92 -24.00
N ASP A 110 -0.98 9.48 -22.88
CA ASP A 110 0.33 10.10 -22.73
C ASP A 110 0.80 10.16 -21.26
N GLU A 111 2.01 10.70 -21.06
CA GLU A 111 2.61 10.86 -19.73
C GLU A 111 1.81 11.79 -18.82
N ARG A 112 1.12 12.79 -19.39
CA ARG A 112 0.35 13.77 -18.60
C ARG A 112 -0.85 13.09 -17.97
N GLU A 113 -1.54 12.23 -18.70
CA GLU A 113 -2.68 11.48 -18.16
C GLU A 113 -2.26 10.58 -16.99
N LEU A 114 -1.12 9.88 -17.09
CA LEU A 114 -0.59 9.08 -15.98
C LEU A 114 -0.25 9.95 -14.76
N ILE A 115 0.42 11.08 -14.98
CA ILE A 115 0.79 12.01 -13.91
C ILE A 115 -0.46 12.60 -13.25
N GLU A 116 -1.49 12.94 -14.02
CA GLU A 116 -2.76 13.47 -13.51
C GLU A 116 -3.49 12.43 -12.66
N ARG A 117 -3.64 11.18 -13.15
CA ARG A 117 -4.25 10.09 -12.36
C ARG A 117 -3.45 9.77 -11.09
N SER A 118 -2.11 9.82 -11.18
CA SER A 118 -1.23 9.66 -10.02
C SER A 118 -1.40 10.81 -9.02
N GLY A 119 -1.61 12.03 -9.54
CA GLY A 119 -1.87 13.23 -8.77
C GLY A 119 -3.19 13.15 -8.01
N ASP A 120 -4.26 12.68 -8.66
CA ASP A 120 -5.55 12.40 -8.03
C ASP A 120 -5.44 11.43 -6.88
N LEU A 121 -4.72 10.32 -7.09
CA LEU A 121 -4.52 9.32 -6.04
C LEU A 121 -3.75 9.89 -4.85
N CYS A 122 -2.70 10.68 -5.12
CA CYS A 122 -1.96 11.37 -4.08
C CYS A 122 -2.83 12.38 -3.32
N ARG A 123 -3.69 13.16 -4.01
CA ARG A 123 -4.64 14.08 -3.38
C ARG A 123 -5.57 13.36 -2.42
N ARG A 124 -6.11 12.20 -2.82
CA ARG A 124 -6.97 11.37 -1.96
C ARG A 124 -6.23 10.82 -0.74
N PHE A 125 -4.98 10.40 -0.92
CA PHE A 125 -4.18 9.81 0.15
C PHE A 125 -3.66 10.83 1.17
N PHE A 126 -3.11 11.94 0.70
CA PHE A 126 -2.58 12.99 1.58
C PHE A 126 -3.68 13.91 2.12
N GLY A 127 -4.83 13.99 1.42
CA GLY A 127 -5.94 14.88 1.73
C GLY A 127 -5.67 16.35 1.36
N GLU A 128 -6.71 17.18 1.44
CA GLU A 128 -6.63 18.64 1.22
C GLU A 128 -6.26 19.44 2.48
N SER A 129 -6.04 18.76 3.62
CA SER A 129 -5.96 19.41 4.92
C SER A 129 -4.69 20.24 5.09
N THR A 130 -4.86 21.51 5.48
CA THR A 130 -3.85 22.54 5.82
C THR A 130 -3.04 22.29 7.10
N ARG A 131 -3.15 21.11 7.74
CA ARG A 131 -2.42 20.82 8.99
C ARG A 131 -1.05 20.23 8.71
N VAL A 132 -0.03 21.04 8.94
CA VAL A 132 1.40 20.71 8.81
C VAL A 132 1.78 19.61 9.79
N TYR A 133 1.91 18.38 9.32
CA TYR A 133 2.64 17.32 10.02
C TYR A 133 3.83 16.94 9.15
N GLY A 134 5.05 17.12 9.67
CA GLY A 134 6.26 16.76 8.93
C GLY A 134 6.21 15.31 8.46
N CYS A 135 6.65 15.05 7.23
CA CYS A 135 6.88 13.69 6.77
C CYS A 135 7.98 13.09 7.66
N GLY A 136 7.60 12.16 8.55
CA GLY A 136 8.55 11.48 9.43
C GLY A 136 9.63 10.76 8.62
N LYS A 137 10.76 10.43 9.26
CA LYS A 137 11.78 9.59 8.61
C LYS A 137 11.17 8.25 8.21
N PHE A 138 11.00 8.02 6.90
CA PHE A 138 10.47 6.78 6.31
C PHE A 138 11.48 5.61 6.30
N GLU A 139 12.50 5.67 7.15
CA GLU A 139 13.69 4.82 7.04
C GLU A 139 13.45 3.36 7.44
N GLN A 140 12.29 3.02 8.01
CA GLN A 140 12.04 1.69 8.58
C GLN A 140 10.64 1.10 8.32
N GLY A 141 9.84 1.68 7.43
CA GLY A 141 8.49 1.17 7.19
C GLY A 141 7.91 1.56 5.84
N PHE A 142 6.80 0.91 5.52
CA PHE A 142 6.04 1.08 4.30
C PHE A 142 4.60 1.49 4.64
N VAL A 143 4.05 2.35 3.80
CA VAL A 143 2.62 2.58 3.71
C VAL A 143 2.21 2.33 2.27
N PHE A 144 1.30 1.40 2.07
CA PHE A 144 0.64 1.17 0.80
C PHE A 144 -0.81 1.62 0.89
N ALA A 145 -1.29 2.26 -0.16
CA ALA A 145 -2.69 2.65 -0.28
C ALA A 145 -3.23 2.24 -1.64
N PHE A 146 -4.26 1.40 -1.62
CA PHE A 146 -4.89 0.80 -2.80
C PHE A 146 -6.28 1.41 -2.96
N LEU A 147 -6.70 1.65 -4.19
CA LEU A 147 -8.11 1.94 -4.45
C LEU A 147 -8.98 0.75 -4.00
N SER A 148 -10.07 1.05 -3.32
CA SER A 148 -11.13 0.09 -3.02
C SER A 148 -11.88 -0.28 -4.30
N ASP A 149 -12.68 -1.35 -4.23
CA ASP A 149 -13.41 -1.84 -5.41
C ASP A 149 -14.39 -0.81 -5.97
N ASN A 150 -14.96 0.04 -5.09
CA ASN A 150 -15.88 1.12 -5.46
C ASN A 150 -15.18 2.46 -5.79
N ASP A 151 -13.84 2.50 -5.83
CA ASP A 151 -13.02 3.69 -6.14
C ASP A 151 -13.30 4.94 -5.29
N SER A 152 -14.03 4.83 -4.19
CA SER A 152 -14.33 5.96 -3.30
C SER A 152 -13.34 6.07 -2.15
N ASP A 153 -12.85 4.94 -1.66
CA ASP A 153 -12.04 4.83 -0.45
C ASP A 153 -10.64 4.26 -0.78
N LEU A 154 -9.74 4.35 0.19
CA LEU A 154 -8.42 3.72 0.12
C LEU A 154 -8.32 2.60 1.15
N ASP A 155 -8.00 1.40 0.68
CA ASP A 155 -7.53 0.33 1.54
C ASP A 155 -6.05 0.58 1.86
N MET A 156 -5.67 0.48 3.12
CA MET A 156 -4.31 0.83 3.57
C MET A 156 -3.62 -0.36 4.21
N LEU A 157 -2.37 -0.59 3.81
CA LEU A 157 -1.44 -1.50 4.47
C LEU A 157 -0.26 -0.68 5.01
N ILE A 158 -0.05 -0.71 6.32
CA ILE A 158 1.10 -0.10 6.99
C ILE A 158 1.94 -1.21 7.57
N ALA A 159 3.22 -1.24 7.22
CA ALA A 159 4.15 -2.25 7.70
C ALA A 159 5.42 -1.62 8.24
N LYS A 160 5.82 -2.01 9.46
CA LYS A 160 7.09 -1.61 10.08
C LYS A 160 7.63 -2.76 10.91
N ASN A 161 8.74 -3.36 10.49
CA ASN A 161 9.27 -4.59 11.09
C ASN A 161 8.18 -5.67 11.13
N LEU A 162 7.90 -6.24 12.31
CA LEU A 162 6.84 -7.24 12.54
C LEU A 162 5.45 -6.61 12.76
N LYS A 163 5.34 -5.28 12.75
CA LYS A 163 4.06 -4.57 12.94
C LYS A 163 3.37 -4.36 11.62
N ILE A 164 2.11 -4.77 11.54
CA ILE A 164 1.27 -4.64 10.36
C ILE A 164 -0.06 -4.05 10.78
N VAL A 165 -0.55 -3.09 10.01
CA VAL A 165 -1.93 -2.60 10.07
C VAL A 165 -2.51 -2.72 8.68
N TYR A 166 -3.62 -3.40 8.55
CA TYR A 166 -4.42 -3.43 7.33
C TYR A 166 -5.81 -2.88 7.62
N LYS A 167 -6.23 -1.87 6.88
CA LYS A 167 -7.51 -1.19 7.06
C LYS A 167 -8.23 -1.08 5.72
N THR A 168 -9.43 -1.62 5.67
CA THR A 168 -10.44 -1.33 4.63
C THR A 168 -11.61 -0.61 5.26
N ARG A 169 -12.70 -0.35 4.53
CA ARG A 169 -13.94 0.14 5.14
C ARG A 169 -14.46 -0.78 6.26
N GLU A 170 -14.44 -2.09 6.03
CA GLU A 170 -15.06 -3.10 6.89
C GLU A 170 -14.10 -3.77 7.87
N ILE A 171 -12.82 -3.86 7.50
CA ILE A 171 -11.83 -4.63 8.24
C ILE A 171 -10.79 -3.71 8.84
N THR A 172 -10.46 -3.93 10.11
CA THR A 172 -9.25 -3.41 10.73
C THR A 172 -8.48 -4.59 11.30
N PHE A 173 -7.33 -4.87 10.72
CA PHE A 173 -6.42 -5.90 11.18
C PHE A 173 -5.12 -5.25 11.66
N ILE A 174 -4.70 -5.58 12.87
CA ILE A 174 -3.44 -5.12 13.44
C ILE A 174 -2.72 -6.35 13.95
N SER A 175 -1.48 -6.53 13.52
CA SER A 175 -0.59 -7.58 14.01
C SER A 175 0.70 -6.94 14.53
N ASN A 176 1.14 -7.37 15.70
CA ASN A 176 2.42 -7.01 16.28
C ASN A 176 2.93 -8.20 17.08
N GLU A 177 3.79 -9.00 16.45
CA GLU A 177 4.28 -10.26 17.01
C GLU A 177 3.08 -11.15 17.40
N ASN A 178 2.93 -11.46 18.69
CA ASN A 178 1.87 -12.33 19.19
C ASN A 178 0.57 -11.58 19.56
N LYS A 179 0.51 -10.26 19.29
CA LYS A 179 -0.65 -9.42 19.57
C LYS A 179 -1.41 -9.15 18.28
N ILE A 180 -2.67 -9.54 18.23
CA ILE A 180 -3.53 -9.38 17.06
C ILE A 180 -4.83 -8.71 17.46
N VAL A 181 -5.25 -7.73 16.65
CA VAL A 181 -6.59 -7.16 16.68
C VAL A 181 -7.21 -7.39 15.32
N LEU A 182 -8.35 -8.08 15.27
CA LEU A 182 -9.16 -8.20 14.07
C LEU A 182 -10.55 -7.66 14.37
N LYS A 183 -10.88 -6.53 13.76
CA LYS A 183 -12.24 -5.98 13.74
C LYS A 183 -12.84 -6.19 12.35
N THR A 184 -14.03 -6.77 12.33
CA THR A 184 -14.91 -6.94 11.16
C THR A 184 -16.29 -6.37 11.51
N PRO A 185 -17.24 -6.24 10.56
CA PRO A 185 -18.58 -5.72 10.87
C PRO A 185 -19.37 -6.54 11.90
N TRP A 186 -18.97 -7.79 12.14
CA TRP A 186 -19.74 -8.73 12.96
C TRP A 186 -19.04 -9.07 14.28
N LYS A 187 -17.72 -8.92 14.32
CA LYS A 187 -16.88 -9.41 15.41
C LYS A 187 -15.63 -8.58 15.58
N THR A 188 -15.23 -8.43 16.84
CA THR A 188 -13.90 -7.96 17.24
C THR A 188 -13.18 -9.06 18.01
N VAL A 189 -11.98 -9.41 17.55
CA VAL A 189 -11.09 -10.38 18.18
C VAL A 189 -9.83 -9.67 18.65
N LEU A 190 -9.50 -9.87 19.92
CA LEU A 190 -8.23 -9.46 20.52
C LEU A 190 -7.49 -10.73 20.92
N SER A 191 -6.30 -10.96 20.38
CA SER A 191 -5.46 -12.12 20.72
C SER A 191 -4.10 -11.66 21.22
N ASN A 192 -3.60 -12.32 22.26
CA ASN A 192 -2.27 -12.09 22.83
C ASN A 192 -1.71 -13.39 23.39
N ASN A 193 -0.62 -13.89 22.81
CA ASN A 193 0.05 -15.13 23.23
C ASN A 193 -0.92 -16.32 23.35
N GLY A 194 -1.78 -16.52 22.36
CA GLY A 194 -2.76 -17.62 22.30
C GLY A 194 -4.00 -17.44 23.18
N ARG A 195 -4.08 -16.40 24.01
CA ARG A 195 -5.31 -16.03 24.72
C ARG A 195 -6.13 -15.08 23.88
N SER A 196 -7.43 -15.33 23.78
CA SER A 196 -8.32 -14.54 22.93
C SER A 196 -9.51 -13.97 23.71
N ILE A 197 -9.97 -12.79 23.28
CA ILE A 197 -11.27 -12.22 23.64
C ILE A 197 -12.01 -12.00 22.33
N VAL A 198 -13.21 -12.57 22.24
CA VAL A 198 -14.09 -12.44 21.07
C VAL A 198 -15.36 -11.70 21.51
N LEU A 199 -15.58 -10.54 20.91
CA LEU A 199 -16.79 -9.74 21.06
C LEU A 199 -17.61 -9.88 19.77
N ASN A 200 -18.87 -10.27 19.90
CA ASN A 200 -19.83 -10.22 18.80
C ASN A 200 -20.52 -8.84 18.87
N GLU A 201 -20.65 -8.16 17.74
CA GLU A 201 -21.47 -6.93 17.65
C GLU A 201 -22.96 -7.27 17.55
#